data_AF-A0A917JUH3-F1
#
_entry.id   AF-A0A917JUH3-F1
#
_cell.length_a   1.000
_cell.length_b   1.000
_cell.length_c   1.000
_cell.angle_alpha   90.00
_cell.angle_beta   90.00
_cell.angle_gamma   90.00
#
_symmetry.space_group_name_H-M   'P 1'
#
loop_
_entity.id
_entity.type
_entity.pdbx_description
1 polymer ?
#
loop_
_entity_poly.entity_id
_entity_poly.type
_entity_poly.pdbx_seq_one_letter_code
_entity_poly.pdbx_strand_id
1 'polypeptide(L)'
;MRTQRLLQSLNDKNILGFSEDEISLFSQLTEEEIKELAAHRTEGKRTILHRILSTDRTVPLQNELFWSNLNKLFIALKDKLIPQDSERLTVRIVLNHNVSNIAQMVTAAKEVGIFSFFSDPKTVATHLSSSDYDTRRLLCQAKGLQIPSAEEVIKLSQRAKNLEAELDSARRLRSHAMSEVEAVTRQLDTVKNALQTAKKERDEVRKNYDSLQQQFNQASCELDTIKSNLSQSEEEKRQQQQKIQELQTRLRDLNRTLDKANKKAETLESELHTSLEETSKLERDNTELRTEYSEARRFNTRAHDQLSRIPEVIGLVQLTMQALQEVSGAMHELPEEDSLDSPSPIEGLNASSSRASSAGLFSQRKRTAEDAGLASSSDQQRRQDNPSPFSRM
;
A
#
# COMPACT_ATOMS: atom_id res chain seq x y z
N MET A 1 -57.90 67.45 -13.28
CA MET A 1 -57.02 68.22 -12.37
C MET A 1 -57.50 68.22 -10.91
N ARG A 2 -58.80 68.27 -10.62
CA ARG A 2 -59.32 68.31 -9.23
C ARG A 2 -58.98 67.05 -8.44
N THR A 3 -59.23 65.86 -9.01
CA THR A 3 -58.87 64.56 -8.41
C THR A 3 -57.39 64.47 -8.05
N GLN A 4 -56.51 64.82 -9.00
CA GLN A 4 -55.06 64.78 -8.80
C GLN A 4 -54.60 65.68 -7.64
N ARG A 5 -55.22 66.85 -7.44
CA ARG A 5 -54.90 67.74 -6.32
C ARG A 5 -55.22 67.09 -4.97
N LEU A 6 -56.37 66.41 -4.86
CA LEU A 6 -56.77 65.67 -3.66
C LEU A 6 -55.91 64.40 -3.45
N LEU A 7 -55.50 63.73 -4.53
CA LEU A 7 -54.60 62.57 -4.45
C LEU A 7 -53.18 62.95 -4.08
N GLN A 8 -52.69 64.07 -4.58
CA GLN A 8 -51.37 64.59 -4.24
C GLN A 8 -51.32 64.93 -2.75
N SER A 9 -52.38 65.53 -2.23
CA SER A 9 -52.46 65.85 -0.81
C SER A 9 -52.55 64.58 0.05
N LEU A 10 -53.20 63.50 -0.40
CA LEU A 10 -53.17 62.22 0.33
C LEU A 10 -51.78 61.63 0.58
N ASN A 11 -50.80 61.95 -0.27
CA ASN A 11 -49.42 61.48 -0.13
C ASN A 11 -48.62 62.26 0.92
N ASP A 12 -49.16 63.34 1.48
CA ASP A 12 -48.52 64.05 2.58
C ASP A 12 -48.40 63.14 3.81
N LYS A 13 -47.17 63.03 4.34
CA LYS A 13 -46.87 62.18 5.51
C LYS A 13 -47.71 62.57 6.73
N ASN A 14 -48.01 63.86 6.84
CA ASN A 14 -48.89 64.44 7.84
C ASN A 14 -50.31 64.46 7.27
N ILE A 15 -51.15 63.51 7.70
CA ILE A 15 -52.58 63.53 7.37
C ILE A 15 -53.22 64.68 8.15
N LEU A 16 -53.12 65.88 7.60
CA LEU A 16 -54.01 66.97 7.94
C LEU A 16 -55.33 66.71 7.23
N GLY A 17 -56.45 67.03 7.88
CA GLY A 17 -57.75 66.94 7.25
C GLY A 17 -57.90 67.86 6.03
N PHE A 18 -59.07 67.84 5.40
CA PHE A 18 -59.31 68.72 4.26
C PHE A 18 -59.23 70.19 4.66
N SER A 19 -58.55 70.99 3.85
CA SER A 19 -58.68 72.45 3.89
C SER A 19 -60.05 72.89 3.36
N GLU A 20 -60.44 74.14 3.58
CA GLU A 20 -61.71 74.69 3.03
C GLU A 20 -61.75 74.60 1.50
N ASP A 21 -60.63 74.89 0.83
CA ASP A 21 -60.51 74.73 -0.61
C ASP A 21 -60.71 73.27 -1.04
N GLU A 22 -60.16 72.32 -0.28
CA GLU A 22 -60.31 70.89 -0.56
C GLU A 22 -61.74 70.39 -0.31
N ILE A 23 -62.43 70.93 0.71
CA ILE A 23 -63.85 70.66 0.95
C ILE A 23 -64.68 71.16 -0.25
N SER A 24 -64.43 72.39 -0.72
CA SER A 24 -65.11 72.94 -1.90
C SER A 24 -64.80 72.15 -3.16
N LEU A 25 -63.54 71.73 -3.36
CA LEU A 25 -63.13 70.91 -4.49
C LEU A 25 -63.83 69.54 -4.45
N PHE A 26 -63.91 68.91 -3.28
CA PHE A 26 -64.59 67.62 -3.10
C PHE A 26 -66.09 67.71 -3.38
N SER A 27 -66.75 68.79 -2.96
CA SER A 27 -68.17 69.05 -3.26
C SER A 27 -68.48 69.18 -4.76
N GLN A 28 -67.49 69.52 -5.59
CA GLN A 28 -67.68 69.75 -7.03
C GLN A 28 -67.28 68.54 -7.91
N LEU A 29 -66.83 67.44 -7.31
CA LEU A 29 -66.39 66.26 -8.06
C LEU A 29 -67.55 65.57 -8.78
N THR A 30 -67.26 65.05 -9.97
CA THR A 30 -68.19 64.18 -10.71
C THR A 30 -68.18 62.75 -10.13
N GLU A 31 -69.14 61.92 -10.54
CA GLU A 31 -69.20 60.54 -10.09
C GLU A 31 -67.98 59.72 -10.52
N GLU A 32 -67.45 59.97 -11.73
CA GLU A 32 -66.25 59.32 -12.25
C GLU A 32 -65.01 59.71 -11.43
N GLU A 33 -64.86 61.00 -11.10
CA GLU A 33 -63.78 61.50 -10.25
C GLU A 33 -63.85 60.88 -8.83
N ILE A 34 -65.05 60.67 -8.29
CA ILE A 34 -65.24 59.99 -6.99
C ILE A 34 -64.86 58.51 -7.08
N LYS A 35 -65.20 57.81 -8.16
CA LYS A 35 -64.80 56.41 -8.39
C LYS A 35 -63.28 56.28 -8.51
N GLU A 36 -62.62 57.24 -9.15
CA GLU A 36 -61.16 57.35 -9.25
C GLU A 36 -60.54 57.55 -7.86
N LEU A 37 -61.05 58.49 -7.06
CA LEU A 37 -60.62 58.69 -5.67
C LEU A 37 -60.80 57.43 -4.82
N ALA A 38 -61.92 56.72 -4.99
CA ALA A 38 -62.20 55.48 -4.28
C ALA A 38 -61.25 54.34 -4.68
N ALA A 39 -60.76 54.34 -5.92
CA ALA A 39 -59.81 53.34 -6.40
C ALA A 39 -58.38 53.60 -5.91
N HIS A 40 -58.04 54.85 -5.58
CA HIS A 40 -56.69 55.21 -5.19
C HIS A 40 -56.37 54.81 -3.74
N ARG A 41 -55.17 54.24 -3.55
CA ARG A 41 -54.56 53.98 -2.25
C ARG A 41 -53.11 54.44 -2.27
N THR A 42 -52.67 55.07 -1.18
CA THR A 42 -51.25 55.43 -0.98
C THR A 42 -50.38 54.19 -0.75
N GLU A 43 -49.05 54.31 -0.79
CA GLU A 43 -48.11 53.24 -0.40
C GLU A 43 -48.38 52.69 1.03
N GLY A 44 -48.77 53.57 1.94
CA GLY A 44 -49.21 53.21 3.29
C GLY A 44 -50.57 52.50 3.35
N LYS A 45 -51.17 52.13 2.22
CA LYS A 45 -52.53 51.56 2.06
C LYS A 45 -53.66 52.46 2.58
N ARG A 46 -53.45 53.78 2.66
CA ARG A 46 -54.47 54.74 3.14
C ARG A 46 -55.40 55.13 1.99
N THR A 47 -56.66 55.36 2.34
CA THR A 47 -57.72 55.84 1.43
C THR A 47 -58.00 57.32 1.69
N ILE A 48 -58.70 57.98 0.75
CA ILE A 48 -59.17 59.37 0.92
C ILE A 48 -59.99 59.57 2.22
N LEU A 49 -60.70 58.53 2.69
CA LEU A 49 -61.47 58.58 3.93
C LEU A 49 -60.63 58.89 5.16
N HIS A 50 -59.38 58.41 5.21
CA HIS A 50 -58.50 58.69 6.35
C HIS A 50 -58.23 60.19 6.50
N ARG A 51 -58.16 60.90 5.38
CA ARG A 51 -57.97 62.36 5.33
C ARG A 51 -59.27 63.08 5.63
N ILE A 52 -60.40 62.67 5.04
CA ILE A 52 -61.73 63.25 5.33
C ILE A 52 -62.03 63.14 6.83
N LEU A 53 -61.80 61.97 7.43
CA LEU A 53 -61.96 61.73 8.87
C LEU A 53 -60.96 62.47 9.76
N SER A 54 -59.89 63.03 9.21
CA SER A 54 -58.95 63.88 9.94
C SER A 54 -59.32 65.36 9.85
N THR A 55 -60.46 65.69 9.22
CA THR A 55 -60.96 67.08 9.11
C THR A 55 -61.55 67.52 10.43
N ASP A 56 -60.76 68.27 11.21
CA ASP A 56 -61.21 68.87 12.47
C ASP A 56 -62.09 70.11 12.24
N ARG A 57 -61.99 70.78 11.08
CA ARG A 57 -62.83 71.93 10.74
C ARG A 57 -64.27 71.50 10.52
N THR A 58 -65.22 72.28 11.02
CA THR A 58 -66.65 72.06 10.77
C THR A 58 -66.93 72.15 9.28
N VAL A 59 -67.40 71.05 8.68
CA VAL A 59 -67.96 71.12 7.34
C VAL A 59 -69.30 71.83 7.51
N PRO A 60 -69.55 72.95 6.82
CA PRO A 60 -70.82 73.66 6.96
C PRO A 60 -71.97 72.69 6.72
N LEU A 61 -72.90 72.61 7.67
CA LEU A 61 -74.08 71.73 7.61
C LEU A 61 -74.89 71.93 6.30
N GLN A 62 -74.82 73.14 5.73
CA GLN A 62 -75.50 73.55 4.52
C GLN A 62 -74.82 73.07 3.23
N ASN A 63 -73.64 72.42 3.30
CA ASN A 63 -72.95 71.90 2.12
C ASN A 63 -73.51 70.51 1.76
N GLU A 64 -74.75 70.47 1.29
CA GLU A 64 -75.43 69.23 0.86
C GLU A 64 -74.66 68.47 -0.21
N LEU A 65 -73.95 69.20 -1.09
CA LEU A 65 -73.11 68.62 -2.14
C LEU A 65 -71.94 67.81 -1.57
N PHE A 66 -71.32 68.27 -0.47
CA PHE A 66 -70.25 67.53 0.19
C PHE A 66 -70.76 66.18 0.70
N TRP A 67 -71.87 66.19 1.42
CA TRP A 67 -72.45 64.98 2.01
C TRP A 67 -72.98 64.02 0.94
N SER A 68 -73.57 64.55 -0.14
CA SER A 68 -73.96 63.76 -1.32
C SER A 68 -72.75 63.05 -1.96
N ASN A 69 -71.64 63.77 -2.15
CA ASN A 69 -70.42 63.19 -2.70
C ASN A 69 -69.72 62.22 -1.73
N LEU A 70 -69.81 62.45 -0.42
CA LEU A 70 -69.34 61.49 0.59
C LEU A 70 -70.12 60.17 0.53
N ASN A 71 -71.45 60.23 0.38
CA ASN A 71 -72.28 59.04 0.21
C ASN A 71 -71.91 58.26 -1.05
N LYS A 72 -71.72 58.94 -2.19
CA LYS A 72 -71.22 58.31 -3.43
C LYS A 72 -69.85 57.66 -3.22
N LEU A 73 -68.97 58.33 -2.49
CA LEU A 73 -67.64 57.81 -2.16
C LEU A 73 -67.73 56.55 -1.28
N PHE A 74 -68.60 56.53 -0.26
CA PHE A 74 -68.85 55.36 0.57
C PHE A 74 -69.36 54.17 -0.24
N ILE A 75 -70.29 54.40 -1.18
CA ILE A 75 -70.77 53.37 -2.09
C ILE A 75 -69.62 52.81 -2.93
N ALA A 76 -68.79 53.69 -3.50
CA ALA A 76 -67.65 53.30 -4.33
C ALA A 76 -66.52 52.59 -3.54
N LEU A 77 -66.46 52.79 -2.23
CA LEU A 77 -65.46 52.18 -1.34
C LEU A 77 -65.93 50.90 -0.66
N LYS A 78 -67.23 50.63 -0.62
CA LYS A 78 -67.83 49.50 0.12
C LYS A 78 -67.11 48.17 -0.10
N ASP A 79 -66.82 47.84 -1.35
CA ASP A 79 -66.17 46.57 -1.73
C ASP A 79 -64.64 46.67 -1.78
N LYS A 80 -64.09 47.87 -1.57
CA LYS A 80 -62.65 48.14 -1.63
C LYS A 80 -62.00 48.21 -0.25
N LEU A 81 -62.78 48.39 0.82
CA LEU A 81 -62.27 48.48 2.20
C LEU A 81 -61.74 47.12 2.68
N ILE A 82 -60.57 47.15 3.32
CA ILE A 82 -59.92 45.97 3.90
C ILE A 82 -59.98 46.03 5.44
N PRO A 83 -59.82 44.90 6.17
CA PRO A 83 -59.91 44.90 7.63
C PRO A 83 -58.97 45.90 8.33
N GLN A 84 -57.80 46.16 7.75
CA GLN A 84 -56.83 47.14 8.24
C GLN A 84 -57.35 48.58 8.17
N ASP A 85 -58.25 48.89 7.23
CA ASP A 85 -58.91 50.20 7.19
C ASP A 85 -59.84 50.35 8.39
N SER A 86 -60.50 49.27 8.83
CA SER A 86 -61.44 49.33 9.97
C SER A 86 -60.76 49.88 11.22
N GLU A 87 -59.61 49.31 11.58
CA GLU A 87 -58.80 49.76 12.72
C GLU A 87 -58.39 51.22 12.57
N ARG A 88 -57.81 51.59 11.42
CA ARG A 88 -57.27 52.93 11.19
C ARG A 88 -58.33 54.02 11.14
N LEU A 89 -59.46 53.75 10.47
CA LEU A 89 -60.59 54.67 10.40
C LEU A 89 -61.20 54.84 11.79
N THR A 90 -61.35 53.75 12.57
CA THR A 90 -61.83 53.80 13.95
C THR A 90 -60.91 54.63 14.84
N VAL A 91 -59.58 54.48 14.74
CA VAL A 91 -58.61 55.35 15.46
C VAL A 91 -58.82 56.81 15.10
N ARG A 92 -58.98 57.13 13.81
CA ARG A 92 -59.18 58.52 13.37
C ARG A 92 -60.48 59.11 13.88
N ILE A 93 -61.56 58.35 13.85
CA ILE A 93 -62.86 58.74 14.40
C ILE A 93 -62.75 59.02 15.90
N VAL A 94 -62.12 58.12 16.64
CA VAL A 94 -61.94 58.24 18.09
C VAL A 94 -61.12 59.47 18.46
N LEU A 95 -60.06 59.79 17.70
CA LEU A 95 -59.19 60.92 18.00
C LEU A 95 -59.66 62.28 17.45
N ASN A 96 -60.54 62.31 16.45
CA ASN A 96 -61.03 63.56 15.86
C ASN A 96 -61.85 64.38 16.88
N HIS A 97 -61.61 65.68 16.98
CA HIS A 97 -62.26 66.52 17.99
C HIS A 97 -63.65 67.03 17.58
N ASN A 98 -63.96 66.99 16.28
CA ASN A 98 -65.21 67.45 15.71
C ASN A 98 -66.30 66.37 15.77
N VAL A 99 -66.93 66.25 16.94
CA VAL A 99 -67.97 65.25 17.20
C VAL A 99 -69.15 65.35 16.22
N SER A 100 -69.55 66.56 15.82
CA SER A 100 -70.71 66.77 14.93
C SER A 100 -70.44 66.23 13.52
N ASN A 101 -69.31 66.60 12.92
CA ASN A 101 -68.92 66.07 11.60
C ASN A 101 -68.82 64.55 11.64
N ILE A 102 -68.16 64.01 12.64
CA ILE A 102 -67.95 62.57 12.78
C ILE A 102 -69.28 61.83 12.94
N ALA A 103 -70.19 62.32 13.77
CA ALA A 103 -71.51 61.71 13.94
C ALA A 103 -72.29 61.66 12.62
N GLN A 104 -72.21 62.71 11.81
CA GLN A 104 -72.82 62.74 10.47
C GLN A 104 -72.15 61.77 9.51
N MET A 105 -70.82 61.70 9.49
CA MET A 105 -70.08 60.73 8.67
C MET A 105 -70.42 59.29 9.05
N VAL A 106 -70.52 59.00 10.35
CA VAL A 106 -70.89 57.67 10.86
C VAL A 106 -72.34 57.32 10.50
N THR A 107 -73.25 58.31 10.53
CA THR A 107 -74.64 58.13 10.09
C THR A 107 -74.72 57.82 8.59
N ALA A 108 -74.04 58.60 7.76
CA ALA A 108 -73.91 58.36 6.32
C ALA A 108 -73.28 56.98 6.01
N ALA A 109 -72.24 56.59 6.75
CA ALA A 109 -71.62 55.27 6.63
C ALA A 109 -72.58 54.12 6.99
N LYS A 110 -73.47 54.35 7.96
CA LYS A 110 -74.52 53.39 8.36
C LYS A 110 -75.59 53.22 7.28
N GLU A 111 -76.01 54.31 6.64
CA GLU A 111 -76.97 54.28 5.53
C GLU A 111 -76.44 53.47 4.33
N VAL A 112 -75.13 53.57 4.04
CA VAL A 112 -74.49 52.81 2.94
C VAL A 112 -74.14 51.36 3.34
N GLY A 113 -74.17 51.05 4.64
CA GLY A 113 -73.86 49.73 5.19
C GLY A 113 -72.36 49.43 5.30
N ILE A 114 -71.52 50.45 5.50
CA ILE A 114 -70.06 50.31 5.76
C ILE A 114 -69.67 50.65 7.21
N PHE A 115 -70.66 50.82 8.09
CA PHE A 115 -70.47 51.18 9.50
C PHE A 115 -69.50 50.26 10.28
N SER A 116 -69.43 48.97 9.92
CA SER A 116 -68.50 48.02 10.55
C SER A 116 -67.02 48.39 10.39
N PHE A 117 -66.67 49.22 9.41
CA PHE A 117 -65.31 49.77 9.23
C PHE A 117 -65.04 51.04 10.05
N PHE A 118 -66.08 51.64 10.64
CA PHE A 118 -65.97 52.88 11.41
C PHE A 118 -65.96 52.60 12.91
N SER A 119 -66.31 51.38 13.31
CA SER A 119 -66.51 51.00 14.70
C SER A 119 -65.88 49.64 15.01
N ASP A 120 -64.58 49.49 14.75
CA ASP A 120 -63.83 48.29 15.14
C ASP A 120 -63.86 48.09 16.66
N PRO A 121 -64.51 47.01 17.17
CA PRO A 121 -64.69 46.84 18.60
C PRO A 121 -63.38 46.74 19.38
N LYS A 122 -62.30 46.22 18.77
CA LYS A 122 -60.99 46.08 19.41
C LYS A 122 -60.33 47.44 19.62
N THR A 123 -60.37 48.28 18.59
CA THR A 123 -59.83 49.64 18.63
C THR A 123 -60.60 50.50 19.62
N VAL A 124 -61.94 50.45 19.59
CA VAL A 124 -62.79 51.18 20.55
C VAL A 124 -62.51 50.69 21.98
N ALA A 125 -62.45 49.38 22.22
CA ALA A 125 -62.12 48.82 23.53
C ALA A 125 -60.74 49.27 24.04
N THR A 126 -59.74 49.35 23.15
CA THR A 126 -58.39 49.82 23.50
C THR A 126 -58.38 51.29 23.89
N HIS A 127 -59.19 52.14 23.26
CA HIS A 127 -59.32 53.53 23.67
C HIS A 127 -60.06 53.68 25.01
N LEU A 128 -61.08 52.85 25.23
CA LEU A 128 -61.90 52.87 26.43
C LEU A 128 -61.19 52.29 27.66
N SER A 129 -60.19 51.41 27.50
CA SER A 129 -59.47 50.77 28.63
C SER A 129 -58.60 51.71 29.50
N SER A 130 -58.71 53.02 29.30
CA SER A 130 -58.04 54.06 30.09
C SER A 130 -58.79 54.38 31.39
N SER A 131 -58.12 55.09 32.31
CA SER A 131 -58.71 55.64 33.54
C SER A 131 -59.99 56.46 33.31
N ASP A 132 -60.12 57.09 32.14
CA ASP A 132 -61.22 58.01 31.80
C ASP A 132 -62.33 57.30 31.01
N TYR A 133 -62.65 56.06 31.39
CA TYR A 133 -63.59 55.20 30.67
C TYR A 133 -64.92 55.92 30.39
N ASP A 134 -65.54 56.52 31.41
CA ASP A 134 -66.85 57.16 31.28
C ASP A 134 -66.84 58.36 30.33
N THR A 135 -65.82 59.22 30.42
CA THR A 135 -65.67 60.37 29.52
C THR A 135 -65.47 59.93 28.07
N ARG A 136 -64.61 58.93 27.84
CA ARG A 136 -64.34 58.40 26.49
C ARG A 136 -65.53 57.64 25.94
N ARG A 137 -66.26 56.93 26.80
CA ARG A 137 -67.51 56.24 26.45
C ARG A 137 -68.55 57.24 25.95
N LEU A 138 -68.78 58.32 26.69
CA LEU A 138 -69.72 59.38 26.27
C LEU A 138 -69.28 60.02 24.95
N LEU A 139 -67.98 60.26 24.75
CA LEU A 139 -67.45 60.80 23.50
C LEU A 139 -67.68 59.84 22.31
N CYS A 140 -67.39 58.55 22.49
CA CYS A 140 -67.65 57.53 21.47
C CYS A 140 -69.16 57.43 21.16
N GLN A 141 -70.01 57.55 22.17
CA GLN A 141 -71.47 57.55 22.00
C GLN A 141 -71.94 58.75 21.18
N ALA A 142 -71.42 59.94 21.49
CA ALA A 142 -71.74 61.17 20.78
C ALA A 142 -71.27 61.14 19.31
N LYS A 143 -70.21 60.38 19.01
CA LYS A 143 -69.72 60.10 17.65
C LYS A 143 -70.52 59.01 16.91
N GLY A 144 -71.49 58.37 17.57
CA GLY A 144 -72.31 57.31 16.99
C GLY A 144 -71.60 55.96 16.89
N LEU A 145 -70.50 55.74 17.60
CA LEU A 145 -69.78 54.47 17.59
C LEU A 145 -70.52 53.39 18.38
N GLN A 146 -70.35 52.14 17.97
CA GLN A 146 -70.82 51.00 18.74
C GLN A 146 -69.86 50.77 19.91
N ILE A 147 -70.36 50.93 21.12
CA ILE A 147 -69.58 50.82 22.35
C ILE A 147 -69.64 49.37 22.83
N PRO A 148 -68.49 48.67 22.92
CA PRO A 148 -68.42 47.36 23.55
C PRO A 148 -68.83 47.45 25.03
N SER A 149 -69.42 46.39 25.58
CA SER A 149 -69.74 46.35 27.01
C SER A 149 -68.47 46.45 27.86
N ALA A 150 -68.58 46.91 29.11
CA ALA A 150 -67.42 46.98 30.01
C ALA A 150 -66.72 45.60 30.17
N GLU A 151 -67.50 44.52 30.19
CA GLU A 151 -66.98 43.15 30.21
C GLU A 151 -66.21 42.78 28.93
N GLU A 152 -66.68 43.20 27.76
CA GLU A 152 -65.99 42.98 26.49
C GLU A 152 -64.68 43.78 26.41
N VAL A 153 -64.67 45.01 26.91
CA VAL A 153 -63.45 45.83 27.01
C VAL A 153 -62.41 45.14 27.92
N ILE A 154 -62.84 44.60 29.06
CA ILE A 154 -61.97 43.84 29.96
C ILE A 154 -61.44 42.59 29.26
N LYS A 155 -62.31 41.79 28.61
CA LYS A 155 -61.90 40.58 27.89
C LYS A 155 -60.89 40.86 26.79
N LEU A 156 -61.13 41.89 25.98
CA LEU A 156 -60.24 42.26 24.86
C LEU A 156 -58.89 42.80 25.36
N SER A 157 -58.89 43.62 26.41
CA SER A 157 -57.65 44.14 26.99
C SER A 157 -56.81 43.05 27.68
N GLN A 158 -57.45 42.12 28.40
CA GLN A 158 -56.77 40.96 29.00
C GLN A 158 -56.20 40.02 27.94
N ARG A 159 -56.92 39.81 26.83
CA ARG A 159 -56.44 38.98 25.72
C ARG A 159 -55.14 39.54 25.13
N ALA A 160 -55.02 40.85 24.96
CA ALA A 160 -53.79 41.47 24.46
C ALA A 160 -52.61 41.22 25.43
N LYS A 161 -52.81 41.41 26.74
CA LYS A 161 -51.80 41.14 27.77
C LYS A 161 -51.40 39.67 27.83
N ASN A 162 -52.36 38.76 27.70
CA ASN A 162 -52.10 37.32 27.71
C ASN A 162 -51.28 36.90 26.47
N LEU A 163 -51.62 37.42 25.29
CA LEU A 163 -50.86 37.16 24.06
C LEU A 163 -49.43 37.70 24.14
N GLU A 164 -49.22 38.85 24.78
CA GLU A 164 -47.88 39.41 25.01
C GLU A 164 -47.07 38.52 25.95
N ALA A 165 -47.68 38.04 27.05
CA ALA A 165 -47.05 37.09 27.95
C ALA A 165 -46.72 35.74 27.28
N GLU A 166 -47.62 35.23 26.43
CA GLU A 166 -47.37 34.02 25.62
C GLU A 166 -46.23 34.23 24.62
N LEU A 167 -46.18 35.39 23.96
CA LEU A 167 -45.11 35.73 23.01
C LEU A 167 -43.76 35.82 23.72
N ASP A 168 -43.70 36.42 24.90
CA ASP A 168 -42.46 36.50 25.69
C ASP A 168 -42.04 35.13 26.23
N SER A 169 -43.00 34.29 26.63
CA SER A 169 -42.73 32.89 26.98
C SER A 169 -42.15 32.13 25.79
N ALA A 170 -42.76 32.25 24.60
CA ALA A 170 -42.28 31.63 23.38
C ALA A 170 -40.89 32.13 22.97
N ARG A 171 -40.59 33.42 23.16
CA ARG A 171 -39.25 33.99 22.93
C ARG A 171 -38.21 33.39 23.86
N ARG A 172 -38.54 33.19 25.14
CA ARG A 172 -37.64 32.53 26.11
C ARG A 172 -37.38 31.07 25.73
N LEU A 173 -38.42 30.32 25.38
CA LEU A 173 -38.28 28.93 24.92
C LEU A 173 -37.41 28.85 23.67
N ARG A 174 -37.63 29.73 22.69
CA ARG A 174 -36.77 29.81 21.50
C ARG A 174 -35.32 30.12 21.86
N SER A 175 -35.07 31.06 22.75
CA SER A 175 -33.71 31.39 23.19
C SER A 175 -33.03 30.20 23.87
N HIS A 176 -33.78 29.44 24.68
CA HIS A 176 -33.26 28.24 25.33
C HIS A 176 -32.93 27.16 24.30
N ALA A 177 -33.84 26.88 23.36
CA ALA A 177 -33.62 25.91 22.29
C ALA A 177 -32.41 26.30 21.41
N MET A 178 -32.21 27.58 21.11
CA MET A 178 -31.03 28.04 20.39
C MET A 178 -29.73 27.77 21.17
N SER A 179 -29.74 28.01 22.49
CA SER A 179 -28.60 27.70 23.35
C SER A 179 -28.29 26.20 23.42
N GLU A 180 -29.31 25.34 23.42
CA GLU A 180 -29.14 23.89 23.37
C GLU A 180 -28.56 23.44 22.02
N VAL A 181 -29.06 24.00 20.92
CA VAL A 181 -28.52 23.73 19.58
C VAL A 181 -27.05 24.12 19.51
N GLU A 182 -26.68 25.30 20.01
CA GLU A 182 -25.27 25.73 20.07
C GLU A 182 -24.40 24.78 20.91
N ALA A 183 -24.92 24.29 22.04
CA ALA A 183 -24.20 23.33 22.88
C ALA A 183 -23.98 22.00 22.15
N VAL A 184 -25.00 21.47 21.47
CA VAL A 184 -24.91 20.25 20.65
C VAL A 184 -23.96 20.44 19.48
N THR A 185 -23.97 21.61 18.81
CA THR A 185 -23.02 21.92 17.73
C THR A 185 -21.58 21.89 18.23
N ARG A 186 -21.28 22.49 19.39
CA ARG A 186 -19.93 22.45 19.99
C ARG A 186 -19.50 21.01 20.34
N GLN A 187 -20.41 20.20 20.86
CA GLN A 187 -20.13 18.78 21.13
C GLN A 187 -19.83 18.02 19.83
N LEU A 188 -20.61 18.25 18.77
CA LEU A 188 -20.39 17.64 17.45
C LEU A 188 -19.02 18.01 16.87
N ASP A 189 -18.62 19.28 16.95
CA ASP A 189 -17.31 19.74 16.49
C ASP A 189 -16.17 19.08 17.27
N THR A 190 -16.34 18.91 18.58
CA THR A 190 -15.38 18.21 19.44
C THR A 190 -15.21 16.75 19.01
N VAL A 191 -16.32 16.04 18.79
CA VAL A 191 -16.31 14.64 18.32
C VAL A 191 -15.68 14.54 16.93
N LYS A 192 -15.97 15.49 16.03
CA LYS A 192 -15.39 15.53 14.69
C LYS A 192 -13.87 15.70 14.72
N ASN A 193 -13.37 16.57 15.59
CA ASN A 193 -11.93 16.77 15.79
C ASN A 193 -11.26 15.54 16.40
N ALA A 194 -11.91 14.88 17.38
CA ALA A 194 -11.43 13.62 17.96
C ALA A 194 -11.34 12.52 16.88
N LEU A 195 -12.36 12.39 16.03
CA LEU A 195 -12.36 11.43 14.92
C LEU A 195 -11.25 11.70 13.91
N GLN A 196 -10.98 12.96 13.58
CA GLN A 196 -9.89 13.32 12.68
C GLN A 196 -8.52 12.97 13.28
N THR A 197 -8.35 13.16 14.59
CA THR A 197 -7.12 12.79 15.31
C THR A 197 -6.92 11.28 15.31
N ALA A 198 -7.95 10.52 15.67
CA ALA A 198 -7.92 9.05 15.64
C ALA A 198 -7.62 8.49 14.24
N LYS A 199 -8.11 9.14 13.17
CA LYS A 199 -7.75 8.76 11.79
C LYS A 199 -6.27 8.95 11.49
N LYS A 200 -5.68 10.07 11.93
CA LYS A 200 -4.23 10.33 11.75
C LYS A 200 -3.39 9.30 12.51
N GLU A 201 -3.75 9.02 13.77
CA GLU A 201 -3.08 8.00 14.58
C GLU A 201 -3.16 6.61 13.94
N ARG A 202 -4.35 6.23 13.43
CA ARG A 202 -4.51 4.97 12.68
C ARG A 202 -3.60 4.92 11.45
N ASP A 203 -3.51 6.00 10.69
CA ASP A 203 -2.68 6.05 9.49
C ASP A 203 -1.18 5.97 9.83
N GLU A 204 -0.76 6.55 10.94
CA GLU A 204 0.61 6.45 11.45
C GLU A 204 0.93 5.03 11.94
N VAL A 205 0.03 4.40 12.71
CA VAL A 205 0.15 2.99 13.10
C VAL A 205 0.23 2.09 11.87
N ARG A 206 -0.54 2.39 10.82
CA ARG A 206 -0.49 1.62 9.56
C ARG A 206 0.86 1.74 8.87
N LYS A 207 1.43 2.95 8.79
CA LYS A 207 2.79 3.16 8.24
C LYS A 207 3.84 2.39 9.04
N ASN A 208 3.75 2.42 10.37
CA ASN A 208 4.66 1.68 11.23
C ASN A 208 4.54 0.16 11.01
N TYR A 209 3.31 -0.35 10.86
CA TYR A 209 3.06 -1.74 10.52
C TYR A 209 3.68 -2.12 9.16
N ASP A 210 3.43 -1.32 8.12
CA ASP A 210 3.95 -1.60 6.77
C ASP A 210 5.50 -1.55 6.76
N SER A 211 6.12 -0.65 7.52
CA SER A 211 7.58 -0.59 7.70
C SER A 211 8.13 -1.82 8.44
N LEU A 212 7.47 -2.24 9.52
CA LEU A 212 7.88 -3.43 10.28
C LEU A 212 7.73 -4.69 9.42
N GLN A 213 6.68 -4.78 8.60
CA GLN A 213 6.48 -5.87 7.66
C GLN A 213 7.59 -5.93 6.62
N GLN A 214 8.06 -4.78 6.10
CA GLN A 214 9.19 -4.73 5.19
C GLN A 214 10.48 -5.21 5.86
N GLN A 215 10.76 -4.76 7.09
CA GLN A 215 11.93 -5.23 7.85
C GLN A 215 11.87 -6.74 8.12
N PHE A 216 10.70 -7.27 8.46
CA PHE A 216 10.49 -8.70 8.65
C PHE A 216 10.77 -9.49 7.36
N ASN A 217 10.24 -9.03 6.22
CA ASN A 217 10.47 -9.68 4.93
C ASN A 217 11.96 -9.65 4.56
N GLN A 218 12.65 -8.52 4.79
CA GLN A 218 14.08 -8.41 4.54
C GLN A 218 14.88 -9.39 5.42
N ALA A 219 14.59 -9.43 6.72
CA ALA A 219 15.23 -10.38 7.64
C ALA A 219 14.96 -11.84 7.24
N SER A 220 13.77 -12.15 6.72
CA SER A 220 13.46 -13.48 6.19
C SER A 220 14.32 -13.83 4.96
N CYS A 221 14.48 -12.90 4.02
CA CYS A 221 15.35 -13.10 2.86
C CYS A 221 16.82 -13.28 3.25
N GLU A 222 17.31 -12.50 4.22
CA GLU A 222 18.65 -12.63 4.77
C GLU A 222 18.83 -14.01 5.43
N LEU A 223 17.85 -14.48 6.20
CA LEU A 223 17.86 -15.82 6.80
C LEU A 223 17.92 -16.93 5.74
N ASP A 224 17.15 -16.83 4.67
CA ASP A 224 17.15 -17.82 3.58
C ASP A 224 18.50 -17.82 2.84
N THR A 225 19.12 -16.65 2.66
CA THR A 225 20.47 -16.53 2.10
C THR A 225 21.51 -17.20 3.00
N ILE A 226 21.44 -16.96 4.32
CA ILE A 226 22.32 -17.61 5.29
C ILE A 226 22.14 -19.13 5.27
N LYS A 227 20.91 -19.63 5.19
CA LYS A 227 20.64 -21.08 5.08
C LYS A 227 21.25 -21.67 3.80
N SER A 228 21.12 -20.98 2.67
CA SER A 228 21.73 -21.39 1.41
C SER A 228 23.25 -21.47 1.51
N ASN A 229 23.88 -20.43 2.06
CA ASN A 229 25.33 -20.38 2.27
C ASN A 229 25.81 -21.48 3.22
N LEU A 230 25.05 -21.75 4.29
CA LEU A 230 25.35 -22.83 5.22
C LEU A 230 25.29 -24.19 4.52
N SER A 231 24.25 -24.45 3.73
CA SER A 231 24.11 -25.69 2.96
C SER A 231 25.26 -25.87 1.95
N GLN A 232 25.70 -24.79 1.29
CA GLN A 232 26.85 -24.84 0.39
C GLN A 232 28.13 -25.15 1.15
N SER A 233 28.36 -24.50 2.29
CA SER A 233 29.55 -24.75 3.13
C SER A 233 29.59 -26.18 3.68
N GLU A 234 28.43 -26.74 4.06
CA GLU A 234 28.33 -28.15 4.47
C GLU A 234 28.69 -29.10 3.33
N GLU A 235 28.28 -28.82 2.10
CA GLU A 235 28.63 -29.62 0.94
C GLU A 235 30.12 -29.53 0.59
N GLU A 236 30.69 -28.32 0.62
CA GLU A 236 32.14 -28.11 0.45
C GLU A 236 32.94 -28.88 1.52
N LYS A 237 32.48 -28.86 2.78
CA LYS A 237 33.08 -29.64 3.86
C LYS A 237 33.01 -31.15 3.58
N ARG A 238 31.88 -31.67 3.09
CA ARG A 238 31.76 -33.10 2.71
C ARG A 238 32.73 -33.47 1.59
N GLN A 239 32.83 -32.64 0.55
CA GLN A 239 33.76 -32.86 -0.56
C GLN A 239 35.22 -32.85 -0.08
N GLN A 240 35.59 -31.92 0.80
CA GLN A 240 36.92 -31.90 1.41
C GLN A 240 37.19 -33.15 2.25
N GLN A 241 36.21 -33.62 3.03
CA GLN A 241 36.33 -34.85 3.82
C GLN A 241 36.53 -36.09 2.92
N GLN A 242 35.77 -36.20 1.81
CA GLN A 242 35.96 -37.27 0.83
C GLN A 242 37.37 -37.23 0.23
N LYS A 243 37.85 -36.05 -0.17
CA LYS A 243 39.21 -35.86 -0.71
C LYS A 243 40.29 -36.24 0.31
N ILE A 244 40.11 -35.91 1.58
CA ILE A 244 41.04 -36.33 2.65
C ILE A 244 41.03 -37.86 2.78
N GLN A 245 39.87 -38.52 2.74
CA GLN A 245 39.79 -39.98 2.79
C GLN A 245 40.48 -40.64 1.60
N GLU A 246 40.30 -40.11 0.39
CA GLU A 246 40.99 -40.57 -0.82
C GLU A 246 42.51 -40.39 -0.75
N LEU A 247 42.98 -39.25 -0.22
CA LEU A 247 44.41 -39.04 -0.01
C LEU A 247 44.96 -40.01 1.04
N GLN A 248 44.22 -40.32 2.09
CA GLN A 248 44.60 -41.30 3.11
C GLN A 248 44.62 -42.74 2.58
N THR A 249 43.70 -43.14 1.69
CA THR A 249 43.77 -44.45 1.03
C THR A 249 44.98 -44.52 0.11
N ARG A 250 45.21 -43.49 -0.71
CA ARG A 250 46.37 -43.41 -1.60
C ARG A 250 47.70 -43.44 -0.84
N LEU A 251 47.82 -42.74 0.28
CA LEU A 251 49.00 -42.79 1.14
C LEU A 251 49.23 -44.19 1.72
N ARG A 252 48.16 -44.88 2.16
CA ARG A 252 48.27 -46.27 2.64
C ARG A 252 48.75 -47.22 1.54
N ASP A 253 48.25 -47.07 0.32
CA ASP A 253 48.67 -47.91 -0.80
C ASP A 253 50.11 -47.60 -1.22
N LEU A 254 50.51 -46.32 -1.26
CA LEU A 254 51.90 -45.93 -1.49
C LEU A 254 52.84 -46.52 -0.43
N ASN A 255 52.48 -46.46 0.85
CA ASN A 255 53.27 -47.09 1.91
C ASN A 255 53.39 -48.60 1.72
N ARG A 256 52.30 -49.30 1.35
CA ARG A 256 52.37 -50.74 1.02
C ARG A 256 53.29 -51.02 -0.16
N THR A 257 53.31 -50.14 -1.18
CA THR A 257 54.22 -50.31 -2.31
C THR A 257 55.67 -50.06 -1.90
N LEU A 258 55.92 -49.07 -1.04
CA LEU A 258 57.23 -48.79 -0.47
C LEU A 258 57.72 -49.99 0.36
N ASP A 259 56.88 -50.55 1.25
CA ASP A 259 57.23 -51.73 2.05
C ASP A 259 57.57 -52.94 1.18
N LYS A 260 56.82 -53.16 0.09
CA LYS A 260 57.13 -54.22 -0.88
C LYS A 260 58.44 -53.97 -1.62
N ALA A 261 58.72 -52.72 -1.99
CA ALA A 261 59.96 -52.34 -2.63
C ALA A 261 61.15 -52.52 -1.68
N ASN A 262 61.01 -52.13 -0.41
CA ASN A 262 62.03 -52.31 0.62
C ASN A 262 62.31 -53.80 0.86
N LYS A 263 61.28 -54.64 1.01
CA LYS A 263 61.46 -56.10 1.11
C LYS A 263 62.19 -56.69 -0.10
N LYS A 264 61.90 -56.21 -1.31
CA LYS A 264 62.62 -56.63 -2.52
C LYS A 264 64.07 -56.16 -2.52
N ALA A 265 64.33 -54.95 -2.03
CA ALA A 265 65.68 -54.44 -1.89
C ALA A 265 66.46 -55.29 -0.88
N GLU A 266 65.89 -55.60 0.29
CA GLU A 266 66.50 -56.51 1.29
C GLU A 266 66.79 -57.90 0.71
N THR A 267 65.86 -58.48 -0.06
CA THR A 267 66.13 -59.77 -0.73
C THR A 267 67.25 -59.67 -1.75
N LEU A 268 67.26 -58.62 -2.58
CA LEU A 268 68.33 -58.41 -3.56
C LEU A 268 69.68 -58.15 -2.90
N GLU A 269 69.72 -57.44 -1.78
CA GLU A 269 70.92 -57.24 -0.97
C GLU A 269 71.42 -58.57 -0.40
N SER A 270 70.53 -59.43 0.10
CA SER A 270 70.89 -60.77 0.58
C SER A 270 71.41 -61.67 -0.56
N GLU A 271 70.75 -61.65 -1.72
CA GLU A 271 71.18 -62.37 -2.92
C GLU A 271 72.55 -61.89 -3.38
N LEU A 272 72.76 -60.57 -3.44
CA LEU A 272 74.06 -59.97 -3.76
C LEU A 272 75.15 -60.42 -2.77
N HIS A 273 74.84 -60.47 -1.48
CA HIS A 273 75.80 -60.93 -0.47
C HIS A 273 76.15 -62.41 -0.67
N THR A 274 75.16 -63.27 -0.93
CA THR A 274 75.42 -64.68 -1.24
C THR A 274 76.24 -64.86 -2.51
N SER A 275 75.95 -64.12 -3.59
CA SER A 275 76.76 -64.16 -4.81
C SER A 275 78.17 -63.65 -4.59
N LEU A 276 78.38 -62.64 -3.73
CA LEU A 276 79.70 -62.16 -3.34
C LEU A 276 80.48 -63.22 -2.53
N GLU A 277 79.82 -63.94 -1.63
CA GLU A 277 80.42 -65.06 -0.88
C GLU A 277 80.79 -66.22 -1.81
N GLU A 278 79.90 -66.59 -2.74
CA GLU A 278 80.17 -67.60 -3.78
C GLU A 278 81.34 -67.20 -4.66
N THR A 279 81.38 -65.95 -5.11
CA THR A 279 82.52 -65.43 -5.91
C THR A 279 83.81 -65.50 -5.10
N SER A 280 83.78 -65.11 -3.83
CA SER A 280 84.94 -65.20 -2.93
C SER A 280 85.38 -66.65 -2.72
N LYS A 281 84.45 -67.61 -2.65
CA LYS A 281 84.76 -69.04 -2.56
C LYS A 281 85.37 -69.56 -3.85
N LEU A 282 84.77 -69.25 -5.00
CA LEU A 282 85.29 -69.62 -6.32
C LEU A 282 86.68 -69.02 -6.54
N GLU A 283 86.95 -67.80 -6.07
CA GLU A 283 88.29 -67.21 -6.11
C GLU A 283 89.29 -68.02 -5.28
N ARG A 284 88.93 -68.45 -4.05
CA ARG A 284 89.76 -69.33 -3.23
C ARG A 284 90.01 -70.67 -3.94
N ASP A 285 88.97 -71.34 -4.40
CA ASP A 285 89.06 -72.62 -5.11
C ASP A 285 89.93 -72.49 -6.38
N ASN A 286 89.83 -71.37 -7.11
CA ASN A 286 90.67 -71.10 -8.28
C ASN A 286 92.14 -70.88 -7.89
N THR A 287 92.40 -70.18 -6.79
CA THR A 287 93.78 -70.06 -6.27
C THR A 287 94.35 -71.40 -5.85
N GLU A 288 93.55 -72.26 -5.21
CA GLU A 288 93.95 -73.61 -4.80
C GLU A 288 94.22 -74.49 -6.01
N LEU A 289 93.30 -74.54 -6.98
CA LEU A 289 93.49 -75.24 -8.25
C LEU A 289 94.72 -74.73 -9.02
N ARG A 290 95.01 -73.42 -8.99
CA ARG A 290 96.25 -72.90 -9.58
C ARG A 290 97.48 -73.39 -8.85
N THR A 291 97.45 -73.47 -7.52
CA THR A 291 98.55 -74.05 -6.74
C THR A 291 98.71 -75.54 -7.02
N GLU A 292 97.64 -76.33 -6.98
CA GLU A 292 97.65 -77.76 -7.33
C GLU A 292 98.12 -77.97 -8.76
N TYR A 293 97.62 -77.21 -9.73
CA TYR A 293 98.08 -77.27 -11.11
C TYR A 293 99.57 -76.95 -11.22
N SER A 294 100.08 -75.97 -10.45
CA SER A 294 101.50 -75.67 -10.41
C SER A 294 102.32 -76.81 -9.78
N GLU A 295 101.77 -77.51 -8.79
CA GLU A 295 102.39 -78.68 -8.17
C GLU A 295 102.37 -79.89 -9.10
N ALA A 296 101.24 -80.18 -9.75
CA ALA A 296 101.12 -81.21 -10.78
C ALA A 296 102.06 -80.92 -11.94
N ARG A 297 102.20 -79.65 -12.35
CA ARG A 297 103.17 -79.24 -13.36
C ARG A 297 104.60 -79.50 -12.89
N ARG A 298 104.95 -79.16 -11.65
CA ARG A 298 106.27 -79.48 -11.07
C ARG A 298 106.51 -80.99 -11.00
N PHE A 299 105.51 -81.78 -10.61
CA PHE A 299 105.58 -83.23 -10.61
C PHE A 299 105.79 -83.78 -12.02
N ASN A 300 105.05 -83.27 -13.01
CA ASN A 300 105.20 -83.64 -14.40
C ASN A 300 106.59 -83.26 -14.93
N THR A 301 107.11 -82.07 -14.61
CA THR A 301 108.49 -81.70 -14.96
C THR A 301 109.51 -82.66 -14.33
N ARG A 302 109.34 -83.03 -13.05
CA ARG A 302 110.21 -84.04 -12.41
C ARG A 302 110.10 -85.43 -13.05
N ALA A 303 108.89 -85.86 -13.40
CA ALA A 303 108.66 -87.12 -14.09
C ALA A 303 109.30 -87.10 -15.50
N HIS A 304 109.19 -85.97 -16.20
CA HIS A 304 109.84 -85.76 -17.50
C HIS A 304 111.37 -85.74 -17.37
N ASP A 305 111.92 -85.13 -16.32
CA ASP A 305 113.35 -85.17 -15.99
C ASP A 305 113.84 -86.58 -15.62
N GLN A 306 112.98 -87.41 -15.04
CA GLN A 306 113.31 -88.83 -14.80
C GLN A 306 113.25 -89.65 -16.09
N LEU A 307 112.27 -89.39 -16.96
CA LEU A 307 112.15 -90.02 -18.27
C LEU A 307 113.29 -89.59 -19.21
N SER A 308 113.78 -88.36 -19.13
CA SER A 308 114.91 -87.87 -19.94
C SER A 308 116.27 -88.48 -19.54
N ARG A 309 116.34 -89.16 -18.38
CA ARG A 309 117.49 -90.00 -17.97
C ARG A 309 117.42 -91.43 -18.48
N ILE A 310 116.28 -91.86 -19.02
CA ILE A 310 116.12 -93.21 -19.59
C ILE A 310 117.03 -93.46 -20.79
N PRO A 311 117.31 -92.51 -21.71
CA PRO A 311 118.32 -92.71 -22.75
C PRO A 311 119.73 -92.99 -22.21
N GLU A 312 120.13 -92.41 -21.06
CA GLU A 312 121.44 -92.67 -20.43
C GLU A 312 121.49 -94.08 -19.80
N VAL A 313 120.39 -94.56 -19.21
CA VAL A 313 120.28 -95.92 -18.65
C VAL A 313 120.21 -96.97 -19.77
N ILE A 314 119.51 -96.68 -20.88
CA ILE A 314 119.48 -97.54 -22.07
C ILE A 314 120.88 -97.66 -22.70
N GLY A 315 121.66 -96.58 -22.74
CA GLY A 315 123.05 -96.62 -23.20
C GLY A 315 123.96 -97.52 -22.33
N LEU A 316 123.76 -97.50 -21.01
CA LEU A 316 124.48 -98.38 -20.07
C LEU A 316 124.07 -99.87 -20.21
N VAL A 317 122.79 -100.14 -20.47
CA VAL A 317 122.27 -101.51 -20.70
C VAL A 317 122.75 -102.07 -22.05
N GLN A 318 122.83 -101.25 -23.10
CA GLN A 318 123.40 -101.66 -24.40
C GLN A 318 124.89 -102.03 -24.30
N LEU A 319 125.67 -101.31 -23.48
CA LEU A 319 127.07 -101.65 -23.20
C LEU A 319 127.23 -103.00 -22.47
N THR A 320 126.32 -103.34 -21.56
CA THR A 320 126.32 -104.67 -20.91
C THR A 320 125.79 -105.79 -21.81
N MET A 321 124.88 -105.50 -22.75
CA MET A 321 124.39 -106.49 -23.71
C MET A 321 125.41 -106.82 -24.80
N GLN A 322 126.26 -105.86 -25.21
CA GLN A 322 127.38 -106.13 -26.12
C GLN A 322 128.43 -107.08 -25.52
N ALA A 323 128.63 -107.08 -24.20
CA ALA A 323 129.56 -107.99 -23.52
C ALA A 323 129.01 -109.42 -23.33
N LEU A 324 127.69 -109.64 -23.50
CA LEU A 324 127.04 -110.96 -23.37
C LEU A 324 126.63 -111.57 -24.72
N GLN A 325 126.78 -110.83 -25.83
CA GLN A 325 126.47 -111.30 -27.19
C GLN A 325 127.66 -111.95 -27.94
N GLU A 326 128.82 -112.12 -27.31
CA GLU A 326 129.96 -112.89 -27.87
C GLU A 326 129.91 -114.42 -27.60
N VAL A 327 128.86 -114.95 -26.94
CA VAL A 327 128.77 -116.40 -26.56
C VAL A 327 127.59 -117.16 -27.21
N SER A 328 126.71 -116.55 -28.00
CA SER A 328 125.69 -117.31 -28.73
C SER A 328 125.16 -116.56 -29.95
N GLY A 329 125.38 -117.13 -31.13
CA GLY A 329 125.01 -116.55 -32.42
C GLY A 329 123.56 -116.76 -32.87
N ALA A 330 123.31 -116.18 -34.07
CA ALA A 330 122.10 -116.17 -34.93
C ALA A 330 121.09 -115.04 -34.62
N MET A 331 120.98 -113.96 -35.43
CA MET A 331 120.49 -113.79 -36.82
C MET A 331 118.95 -113.65 -36.94
N HIS A 332 118.53 -112.62 -37.72
CA HIS A 332 117.21 -112.27 -38.27
C HIS A 332 116.18 -111.54 -37.36
N GLU A 333 115.35 -110.58 -37.80
CA GLU A 333 115.21 -109.75 -39.03
C GLU A 333 114.12 -108.67 -38.71
N LEU A 334 114.18 -107.52 -39.38
CA LEU A 334 113.19 -106.40 -39.47
C LEU A 334 111.86 -106.86 -40.15
N PRO A 335 110.74 -106.08 -40.26
CA PRO A 335 110.62 -104.63 -40.51
C PRO A 335 109.45 -103.88 -39.79
N GLU A 336 109.48 -102.54 -39.65
CA GLU A 336 108.78 -101.49 -40.45
C GLU A 336 107.22 -101.66 -40.49
N GLU A 337 106.33 -100.67 -40.48
CA GLU A 337 106.26 -99.31 -41.03
C GLU A 337 105.06 -98.56 -40.39
N ASP A 338 105.10 -97.22 -40.43
CA ASP A 338 104.04 -96.27 -40.84
C ASP A 338 102.63 -96.32 -40.20
N SER A 339 101.95 -95.21 -39.91
CA SER A 339 101.59 -94.08 -40.79
C SER A 339 100.67 -93.13 -39.98
N LEU A 340 100.92 -91.81 -39.99
CA LEU A 340 100.26 -90.75 -40.78
C LEU A 340 98.86 -90.27 -40.32
N ASP A 341 98.81 -88.94 -40.17
CA ASP A 341 97.80 -87.98 -40.65
C ASP A 341 96.33 -87.98 -40.15
N SER A 342 96.03 -86.91 -39.39
CA SER A 342 95.06 -85.84 -39.73
C SER A 342 93.54 -86.19 -39.87
N PRO A 343 92.60 -85.23 -40.08
CA PRO A 343 92.24 -84.04 -39.29
C PRO A 343 90.69 -83.80 -39.11
N SER A 344 90.28 -83.04 -38.07
CA SER A 344 89.08 -82.11 -37.99
C SER A 344 87.66 -82.62 -38.34
N PRO A 345 86.57 -81.81 -38.40
CA PRO A 345 86.01 -80.70 -37.58
C PRO A 345 84.50 -80.96 -37.21
N ILE A 346 83.78 -79.99 -36.58
CA ILE A 346 82.47 -79.43 -37.02
C ILE A 346 81.76 -78.56 -35.95
N GLU A 347 81.21 -77.47 -36.49
CA GLU A 347 80.31 -76.40 -36.11
C GLU A 347 79.09 -76.68 -35.19
N GLY A 348 78.52 -75.57 -34.68
CA GLY A 348 77.16 -75.52 -34.16
C GLY A 348 76.72 -74.15 -33.64
N LEU A 349 76.56 -73.16 -34.53
CA LEU A 349 75.81 -71.91 -34.29
C LEU A 349 74.30 -72.19 -34.23
N ASN A 350 73.56 -71.46 -33.41
CA ASN A 350 72.25 -70.93 -33.81
C ASN A 350 71.84 -69.71 -32.98
N ALA A 351 71.61 -68.63 -33.71
CA ALA A 351 70.99 -67.38 -33.29
C ALA A 351 69.58 -67.29 -33.90
N SER A 352 68.70 -66.48 -33.31
CA SER A 352 67.66 -65.61 -33.91
C SER A 352 66.40 -65.55 -33.02
N SER A 353 66.01 -64.35 -32.54
CA SER A 353 65.01 -63.41 -33.09
C SER A 353 63.61 -63.66 -32.47
N SER A 354 62.74 -62.71 -32.07
CA SER A 354 62.47 -61.35 -32.54
C SER A 354 61.52 -60.60 -31.56
N ARG A 355 61.65 -59.25 -31.53
CA ARG A 355 60.63 -58.17 -31.45
C ARG A 355 59.19 -58.58 -31.88
N ALA A 356 58.05 -57.97 -31.51
CA ALA A 356 57.66 -56.73 -30.80
C ALA A 356 56.11 -56.72 -30.59
N SER A 357 55.63 -55.71 -29.83
CA SER A 357 54.35 -54.98 -29.99
C SER A 357 53.05 -55.42 -29.27
N SER A 358 52.72 -54.64 -28.22
CA SER A 358 51.53 -53.77 -28.04
C SER A 358 50.08 -54.30 -27.99
N ALA A 359 49.27 -53.53 -27.22
CA ALA A 359 47.80 -53.54 -27.04
C ALA A 359 47.29 -54.62 -26.06
N GLY A 360 46.43 -54.37 -25.09
CA GLY A 360 45.45 -53.31 -24.88
C GLY A 360 44.23 -54.00 -24.27
N LEU A 361 44.14 -54.07 -22.94
CA LEU A 361 43.06 -54.80 -22.25
C LEU A 361 42.01 -53.81 -21.72
N PHE A 362 40.89 -53.78 -22.42
CA PHE A 362 39.63 -53.19 -21.98
C PHE A 362 38.68 -54.33 -21.62
N SER A 363 38.13 -54.33 -20.39
CA SER A 363 36.95 -55.14 -20.08
C SER A 363 36.06 -54.45 -19.06
N GLN A 364 34.78 -54.74 -19.24
CA GLN A 364 33.60 -53.98 -18.82
C GLN A 364 33.19 -54.24 -17.37
N ARG A 365 32.44 -53.28 -16.78
CA ARG A 365 31.24 -53.50 -15.94
C ARG A 365 30.49 -52.16 -15.81
N LYS A 366 29.28 -51.99 -16.38
CA LYS A 366 27.92 -52.39 -15.93
C LYS A 366 27.42 -51.60 -14.70
N ARG A 367 26.38 -50.75 -14.91
CA ARG A 367 25.07 -50.64 -14.18
C ARG A 367 24.49 -49.22 -14.29
N THR A 368 23.28 -49.06 -14.88
CA THR A 368 21.94 -48.77 -14.27
C THR A 368 21.85 -47.40 -13.59
N ALA A 369 20.76 -46.65 -13.53
CA ALA A 369 19.44 -46.54 -14.15
C ALA A 369 18.82 -45.27 -13.49
N GLU A 370 17.71 -44.77 -14.03
CA GLU A 370 16.66 -43.98 -13.34
C GLU A 370 16.84 -42.47 -13.08
N ASP A 371 15.68 -41.82 -13.20
CA ASP A 371 15.23 -40.53 -12.65
C ASP A 371 15.67 -39.20 -13.27
N ALA A 372 14.82 -38.68 -14.17
CA ALA A 372 13.88 -37.58 -13.90
C ALA A 372 13.23 -37.19 -15.25
N GLY A 373 11.92 -37.18 -15.47
CA GLY A 373 10.84 -36.87 -14.54
C GLY A 373 10.57 -35.36 -14.55
N LEU A 374 9.44 -34.97 -15.16
CA LEU A 374 8.70 -33.68 -15.01
C LEU A 374 9.14 -32.52 -15.93
N ALA A 375 8.26 -31.70 -16.49
CA ALA A 375 6.81 -31.73 -16.60
C ALA A 375 6.33 -30.75 -17.68
N SER A 376 5.13 -31.05 -18.17
CA SER A 376 4.26 -30.15 -18.92
C SER A 376 3.91 -28.90 -18.11
N SER A 377 3.87 -27.75 -18.76
CA SER A 377 2.97 -26.67 -18.36
C SER A 377 2.52 -25.88 -19.59
N SER A 378 1.42 -26.37 -20.15
CA SER A 378 0.31 -25.52 -20.55
C SER A 378 -0.21 -24.76 -19.33
N ASP A 379 -0.33 -23.43 -19.38
CA ASP A 379 -1.59 -22.75 -19.05
C ASP A 379 -1.53 -21.20 -19.13
N GLN A 380 -2.69 -20.67 -19.51
CA GLN A 380 -3.26 -19.37 -19.14
C GLN A 380 -2.91 -18.11 -19.95
N GLN A 381 -3.61 -18.02 -21.08
CA GLN A 381 -4.57 -16.93 -21.33
C GLN A 381 -5.20 -16.33 -20.06
N ARG A 382 -4.90 -15.05 -19.79
CA ARG A 382 -5.82 -14.05 -19.21
C ARG A 382 -5.57 -12.75 -20.00
N ARG A 383 -6.44 -12.38 -20.95
CA ARG A 383 -7.56 -11.44 -20.74
C ARG A 383 -7.26 -10.38 -19.67
N GLN A 384 -6.87 -9.19 -20.13
CA GLN A 384 -7.17 -7.94 -19.44
C GLN A 384 -7.98 -7.07 -20.40
N ASP A 385 -9.29 -7.14 -20.24
CA ASP A 385 -10.25 -6.13 -20.67
C ASP A 385 -10.39 -5.10 -19.55
N ASN A 386 -10.02 -3.84 -19.83
CA ASN A 386 -10.64 -2.55 -19.42
C ASN A 386 -10.84 -2.18 -17.92
N PRO A 387 -11.13 -0.89 -17.56
CA PRO A 387 -11.03 0.37 -18.31
C PRO A 387 -10.35 1.55 -17.55
N SER A 388 -10.10 2.60 -18.34
CA SER A 388 -9.97 4.05 -18.03
C SER A 388 -10.53 4.60 -16.70
N PRO A 389 -9.94 5.70 -16.18
CA PRO A 389 -10.69 6.73 -15.49
C PRO A 389 -10.60 8.08 -16.24
N PHE A 390 -11.71 8.49 -16.84
CA PHE A 390 -12.03 9.89 -17.09
C PHE A 390 -12.85 10.41 -15.91
N SER A 391 -12.40 11.50 -15.28
CA SER A 391 -13.18 12.64 -14.70
C SER A 391 -12.27 13.36 -13.70
N ARG A 392 -11.72 14.54 -14.01
CA ARG A 392 -12.34 15.86 -13.78
C ARG A 392 -13.09 15.97 -12.44
N MET A 393 -12.39 16.49 -11.43
CA MET A 393 -12.74 17.72 -10.72
C MET A 393 -11.47 18.42 -10.28
#